data_AF-A0A223CX37-F1
#
_entry.id   AF-A0A223CX37-F1
#
_cell.length_a   1.000
_cell.length_b   1.000
_cell.length_c   1.000
_cell.angle_alpha   90.00
_cell.angle_beta   90.00
_cell.angle_gamma   90.00
#
_symmetry.space_group_name_H-M   'P 1'
#
loop_
_entity.id
_entity.type
_entity.pdbx_description
1 polymer ?
#
loop_
_entity_poly.entity_id
_entity_poly.type
_entity_poly.pdbx_seq_one_letter_code
_entity_poly.pdbx_strand_id
1 'polypeptide(L)'
;MNRACPRSKSIFAGRFCYNESRTLTFVLEGLFPIVFKEFREFAVKGNIIDLAIGVVVGAAFGKIVTSFTNDILMPPIGLLLGKVDFSNLFLNLSSTSYATLTEAKNAGAPTLNYGLFLNNVLDFLIISFSIFLVVRQLNKLKRKKEELPADPTTKECPHCIEQIPIQATKCKYCTSSLEPQTSTEP
;
A
#
# COMPACT_ATOMS: atom_id res chain seq x y z
N MET A 1 -50.20 -10.83 38.25
CA MET A 1 -49.84 -9.46 38.65
C MET A 1 -48.98 -8.82 37.58
N ASN A 2 -49.48 -7.73 37.02
CA ASN A 2 -48.87 -6.86 36.01
C ASN A 2 -47.38 -6.58 36.27
N ARG A 3 -46.54 -6.60 35.21
CA ARG A 3 -45.95 -5.36 34.63
C ARG A 3 -45.61 -5.60 33.15
N ALA A 4 -46.18 -4.76 32.30
CA ALA A 4 -45.87 -4.62 30.90
C ALA A 4 -44.37 -4.33 30.66
N CYS A 5 -43.80 -4.86 29.58
CA CYS A 5 -42.54 -4.35 29.04
C CYS A 5 -42.89 -3.32 27.96
N PRO A 6 -42.61 -2.01 28.17
CA PRO A 6 -42.97 -0.98 27.22
C PRO A 6 -42.04 -1.01 26.01
N ARG A 7 -42.67 -0.93 24.85
CA ARG A 7 -42.07 -0.68 23.54
C ARG A 7 -41.53 0.75 23.53
N SER A 8 -40.27 0.97 23.86
CA SER A 8 -39.64 2.29 23.73
C SER A 8 -38.16 2.21 23.40
N LYS A 9 -37.82 2.96 22.35
CA LYS A 9 -36.51 3.34 21.85
C LYS A 9 -35.55 3.71 23.00
N SER A 10 -34.44 2.99 23.10
CA SER A 10 -33.21 3.48 23.72
C SER A 10 -32.05 2.58 23.35
N ILE A 11 -31.26 3.08 22.40
CA ILE A 11 -29.84 2.79 22.22
C ILE A 11 -29.17 2.93 23.60
N PHE A 12 -28.34 1.97 24.03
CA PHE A 12 -27.61 1.97 25.31
C PHE A 12 -28.43 1.78 26.61
N ALA A 13 -28.79 0.54 26.93
CA ALA A 13 -28.82 0.04 28.31
C ALA A 13 -28.97 -1.49 28.30
N GLY A 14 -27.88 -2.19 28.61
CA GLY A 14 -27.89 -3.64 28.80
C GLY A 14 -28.86 -4.03 29.91
N ARG A 15 -29.91 -4.76 29.54
CA ARG A 15 -30.79 -5.43 30.49
C ARG A 15 -30.66 -6.93 30.25
N PHE A 16 -29.64 -7.52 30.86
CA PHE A 16 -29.46 -8.96 30.93
C PHE A 16 -30.56 -9.54 31.84
N CYS A 17 -31.59 -10.14 31.23
CA CYS A 17 -32.38 -11.16 31.90
C CYS A 17 -31.61 -12.48 31.75
N TYR A 18 -30.84 -12.86 32.76
CA TYR A 18 -30.19 -14.16 32.82
C TYR A 18 -31.06 -15.11 33.65
N ASN A 19 -31.60 -16.15 33.01
CA ASN A 19 -32.25 -17.28 33.69
C ASN A 19 -31.71 -18.59 33.11
N GLU A 20 -30.60 -19.03 33.70
CA GLU A 20 -30.33 -20.36 34.25
C GLU A 20 -31.18 -21.57 33.76
N SER A 21 -30.97 -22.04 32.53
CA SER A 21 -31.10 -23.47 32.20
C SER A 21 -30.43 -23.83 30.86
N ARG A 22 -29.59 -24.87 30.93
CA ARG A 22 -28.74 -25.46 29.90
C ARG A 22 -29.42 -25.68 28.55
N THR A 23 -28.77 -25.25 27.47
CA THR A 23 -28.38 -26.10 26.33
C THR A 23 -27.45 -25.31 25.40
N LEU A 24 -26.22 -25.79 25.25
CA LEU A 24 -25.21 -25.26 24.35
C LEU A 24 -25.52 -25.69 22.91
N THR A 25 -26.44 -24.99 22.25
CA THR A 25 -26.48 -24.95 20.78
C THR A 25 -25.80 -23.66 20.34
N PHE A 26 -24.57 -23.83 19.85
CA PHE A 26 -23.77 -22.84 19.13
C PHE A 26 -24.65 -22.08 18.12
N VAL A 27 -24.97 -20.81 18.42
CA VAL A 27 -25.57 -19.87 17.47
C VAL A 27 -24.47 -19.41 16.50
N LEU A 28 -24.15 -20.25 15.51
CA LEU A 28 -23.18 -19.95 14.44
C LEU A 28 -23.79 -19.24 13.23
N GLU A 29 -25.12 -19.07 13.14
CA GLU A 29 -25.76 -18.49 11.95
C GLU A 29 -25.97 -16.97 11.97
N GLY A 30 -25.77 -16.28 13.11
CA GLY A 30 -26.22 -14.88 13.25
C GLY A 30 -25.13 -13.80 13.27
N LEU A 31 -23.88 -14.14 13.64
CA LEU A 31 -22.86 -13.13 13.96
C LEU A 31 -21.96 -12.74 12.77
N PHE A 32 -21.69 -13.70 11.87
CA PHE A 32 -20.90 -13.48 10.66
C PHE A 32 -21.46 -12.40 9.69
N PRO A 33 -22.77 -12.32 9.39
CA PRO A 33 -23.28 -11.35 8.41
C PRO A 33 -23.22 -9.90 8.91
N ILE A 34 -23.17 -9.66 10.23
CA ILE A 34 -23.04 -8.32 10.81
C ILE A 34 -21.61 -7.83 10.66
N VAL A 35 -20.63 -8.65 11.07
CA VAL A 35 -19.20 -8.31 10.97
C VAL A 35 -18.77 -8.15 9.51
N PHE A 36 -19.24 -9.00 8.59
CA PHE A 36 -18.93 -8.85 7.16
C PHE A 36 -19.54 -7.59 6.54
N LYS A 37 -20.73 -7.16 6.98
CA LYS A 37 -21.34 -5.91 6.50
C LYS A 37 -20.59 -4.69 7.02
N GLU A 38 -20.24 -4.66 8.30
CA GLU A 38 -19.45 -3.58 8.89
C GLU A 38 -18.01 -3.54 8.34
N PHE A 39 -17.40 -4.71 8.12
CA PHE A 39 -16.07 -4.80 7.51
C PHE A 39 -16.09 -4.39 6.04
N ARG A 40 -17.15 -4.73 5.29
CA ARG A 40 -17.34 -4.23 3.92
C ARG A 40 -17.46 -2.72 3.92
N GLU A 41 -18.33 -2.13 4.75
CA GLU A 41 -18.48 -0.66 4.87
C GLU A 41 -17.19 0.04 5.30
N PHE A 42 -16.37 -0.60 6.14
CA PHE A 42 -15.05 -0.09 6.50
C PHE A 42 -14.05 -0.17 5.33
N ALA A 43 -14.06 -1.30 4.59
CA ALA A 43 -13.16 -1.54 3.48
C ALA A 43 -13.46 -0.65 2.26
N VAL A 44 -14.72 -0.27 2.00
CA VAL A 44 -15.04 0.63 0.86
C VAL A 44 -14.59 2.08 1.09
N LYS A 45 -14.01 2.42 2.24
CA LYS A 45 -13.33 3.71 2.43
C LYS A 45 -12.11 3.74 1.50
N GLY A 46 -12.27 4.34 0.32
CA GLY A 46 -11.31 4.27 -0.80
C GLY A 46 -9.85 4.55 -0.43
N ASN A 47 -9.59 5.46 0.51
CA ASN A 47 -8.24 5.78 0.99
C ASN A 47 -7.48 4.56 1.59
N ILE A 48 -8.18 3.58 2.15
CA ILE A 48 -7.57 2.37 2.73
C ILE A 48 -7.24 1.36 1.64
N ILE A 49 -8.09 1.25 0.61
CA ILE A 49 -7.88 0.33 -0.52
C ILE A 49 -6.62 0.72 -1.30
N ASP A 50 -6.47 2.01 -1.61
CA ASP A 50 -5.31 2.50 -2.38
C ASP A 50 -4.00 2.31 -1.60
N LEU A 51 -4.02 2.55 -0.29
CA LEU A 51 -2.89 2.26 0.60
C LEU A 51 -2.57 0.75 0.66
N ALA A 52 -3.60 -0.10 0.79
CA ALA A 52 -3.44 -1.54 0.87
C ALA A 52 -2.84 -2.13 -0.41
N ILE A 53 -3.34 -1.70 -1.57
CA ILE A 53 -2.78 -2.10 -2.88
C ILE A 53 -1.32 -1.66 -2.98
N GLY A 54 -1.00 -0.42 -2.57
CA GLY A 54 0.38 0.09 -2.56
C GLY A 54 1.34 -0.76 -1.73
N VAL A 55 0.93 -1.17 -0.52
CA VAL A 55 1.77 -2.01 0.37
C VAL A 55 1.98 -3.41 -0.20
N VAL A 56 0.92 -4.05 -0.72
CA VAL A 56 1.01 -5.41 -1.28
C VAL A 56 1.90 -5.44 -2.53
N VAL A 57 1.71 -4.49 -3.44
CA VAL A 57 2.52 -4.37 -4.65
C VAL A 57 3.98 -4.02 -4.30
N GLY A 58 4.18 -3.12 -3.33
CA GLY A 58 5.52 -2.77 -2.84
C GLY A 58 6.27 -3.96 -2.24
N ALA A 59 5.61 -4.76 -1.40
CA ALA A 59 6.20 -5.95 -0.81
C ALA A 59 6.53 -7.04 -1.85
N ALA A 60 5.66 -7.24 -2.84
CA ALA A 60 5.91 -8.18 -3.94
C ALA A 60 7.08 -7.73 -4.82
N PHE A 61 7.13 -6.44 -5.18
CA PHE A 61 8.22 -5.88 -6.00
C PHE A 61 9.57 -5.95 -5.29
N GLY A 62 9.62 -5.67 -3.98
CA GLY A 62 10.84 -5.82 -3.18
C GLY A 62 11.42 -7.23 -3.27
N LYS A 63 10.59 -8.27 -3.16
CA LYS A 63 11.03 -9.67 -3.31
C LYS A 63 11.59 -9.98 -4.70
N ILE A 64 11.01 -9.43 -5.76
CA ILE A 64 11.49 -9.61 -7.13
C ILE A 64 12.90 -9.00 -7.27
N VAL A 65 13.11 -7.80 -6.73
CA VAL A 65 14.43 -7.14 -6.78
C VAL A 65 15.46 -7.89 -5.93
N THR A 66 15.08 -8.37 -4.75
CA THR A 66 15.95 -9.20 -3.89
C THR A 66 16.32 -10.52 -4.57
N SER A 67 15.38 -11.21 -5.22
CA SER A 67 15.69 -12.44 -6.00
C SER A 67 16.57 -12.12 -7.20
N PHE A 68 16.34 -11.03 -7.92
CA PHE A 68 17.23 -10.60 -8.99
C PHE A 68 18.67 -10.39 -8.51
N THR A 69 18.85 -9.68 -7.40
CA THR A 69 20.18 -9.40 -6.86
C THR A 69 20.86 -10.68 -6.36
N ASN A 70 20.13 -11.52 -5.64
CA ASN A 70 20.68 -12.75 -5.07
C ASN A 70 20.95 -13.83 -6.11
N ASP A 71 20.07 -14.01 -7.09
CA ASP A 71 20.13 -15.13 -8.02
C ASP A 71 20.89 -14.77 -9.32
N ILE A 72 20.92 -13.49 -9.72
CA ILE A 72 21.58 -13.06 -10.97
C ILE A 72 22.88 -12.29 -10.71
N LEU A 73 22.94 -11.41 -9.71
CA LEU A 73 24.14 -10.60 -9.47
C LEU A 73 25.18 -11.30 -8.60
N MET A 74 24.77 -12.02 -7.54
CA MET A 74 25.74 -12.66 -6.66
C MET A 74 26.59 -13.75 -7.32
N PRO A 75 26.07 -14.67 -8.18
CA PRO A 75 26.91 -15.74 -8.72
C PRO A 75 28.08 -15.23 -9.58
N PRO A 76 27.90 -14.24 -10.49
CA PRO A 76 29.02 -13.61 -11.19
C PRO A 76 30.01 -12.90 -10.26
N ILE A 77 29.52 -12.18 -9.25
CA ILE A 77 30.37 -11.45 -8.30
C ILE A 77 31.18 -12.41 -7.42
N GLY A 78 30.56 -13.51 -6.96
CA GLY A 78 31.20 -14.57 -6.18
C GLY A 78 32.26 -15.32 -6.98
N LEU A 79 32.04 -15.50 -8.29
CA LEU A 79 33.03 -16.09 -9.18
C LEU A 79 34.23 -15.16 -9.39
N LEU A 80 34.01 -13.85 -9.59
CA LEU A 80 35.08 -12.86 -9.77
C LEU A 80 35.94 -12.66 -8.51
N LEU A 81 35.33 -12.69 -7.34
CA LEU A 81 36.02 -12.48 -6.05
C LEU A 81 36.62 -13.77 -5.46
N GLY A 82 36.63 -14.88 -6.21
CA GLY A 82 37.42 -16.07 -5.90
C GLY A 82 36.63 -17.29 -5.41
N LYS A 83 35.43 -17.56 -5.94
CA LYS A 83 34.50 -18.63 -5.48
C LYS A 83 34.07 -18.47 -4.03
N VAL A 84 33.87 -17.22 -3.63
CA VAL A 84 33.51 -16.90 -2.26
C VAL A 84 32.01 -16.60 -2.21
N ASP A 85 31.25 -17.46 -1.54
CA ASP A 85 29.84 -17.19 -1.25
C ASP A 85 29.76 -16.14 -0.14
N PHE A 86 29.41 -14.89 -0.48
CA PHE A 86 29.24 -13.81 0.50
C PHE A 86 28.27 -14.21 1.62
N SER A 87 27.25 -15.00 1.32
CA SER A 87 26.33 -15.52 2.33
C SER A 87 26.97 -16.41 3.39
N ASN A 88 28.14 -17.02 3.12
CA ASN A 88 28.89 -17.85 4.06
C ASN A 88 30.08 -17.12 4.70
N LEU A 89 30.23 -15.81 4.48
CA LEU A 89 31.27 -15.03 5.14
C LEU A 89 30.80 -14.58 6.52
N PHE A 90 31.30 -15.30 7.53
CA PHE A 90 31.08 -15.00 8.93
C PHE A 90 32.37 -15.09 9.73
N LEU A 91 32.49 -14.21 10.72
CA LEU A 91 33.52 -14.27 11.74
C LEU A 91 32.91 -14.97 12.96
N ASN A 92 33.41 -16.14 13.33
CA ASN A 92 33.03 -16.77 14.58
C ASN A 92 33.85 -16.16 15.73
N LEU A 93 33.19 -15.76 16.81
CA LEU A 93 33.83 -15.26 18.03
C LEU A 93 34.03 -16.36 19.09
N SER A 94 33.62 -17.60 18.80
CA SER A 94 33.86 -18.78 19.64
C SER A 94 35.24 -19.40 19.38
N SER A 95 35.74 -20.19 20.33
CA SER A 95 36.95 -21.02 20.20
C SER A 95 36.79 -22.22 19.27
N THR A 96 35.59 -22.45 18.73
CA THR A 96 35.26 -23.54 17.82
C THR A 96 35.11 -23.04 16.38
N SER A 97 35.85 -23.66 15.44
CA SER A 97 35.71 -23.38 14.00
C SER A 97 34.57 -24.21 13.41
N TYR A 98 33.63 -23.58 12.71
CA TYR A 98 32.56 -24.26 11.95
C TYR A 98 32.77 -24.04 10.46
N ALA A 99 32.49 -25.06 9.65
CA ALA A 99 32.72 -25.02 8.20
C ALA A 99 31.65 -24.19 7.46
N THR A 100 30.44 -24.08 8.02
CA THR A 100 29.32 -23.36 7.41
C THR A 100 28.58 -22.47 8.41
N LEU A 101 27.97 -21.40 7.90
CA LEU A 101 27.21 -20.44 8.72
C LEU A 101 25.99 -21.12 9.37
N THR A 102 25.41 -22.09 8.66
CA THR A 102 24.27 -22.90 9.12
C THR A 102 24.63 -23.74 10.35
N GLU A 103 25.81 -24.39 10.35
CA GLU A 103 26.30 -25.16 11.49
C GLU A 103 26.62 -24.28 12.69
N ALA A 104 27.25 -23.12 12.47
CA ALA A 104 27.58 -22.18 13.54
C ALA A 104 26.31 -21.60 14.21
N LYS A 105 25.26 -21.31 13.43
CA LYS A 105 23.95 -20.89 13.94
C LYS A 105 23.25 -22.01 14.73
N ASN A 106 23.29 -23.24 14.22
CA ASN A 106 22.67 -24.38 14.89
C ASN A 106 23.39 -24.75 16.20
N ALA A 107 24.70 -24.52 16.28
CA ALA A 107 25.49 -24.70 17.49
C ALA A 107 25.34 -23.55 18.51
N GLY A 108 24.55 -22.51 18.18
CA GLY A 108 24.35 -21.35 19.06
C GLY A 108 25.59 -20.47 19.24
N ALA A 109 26.60 -20.60 18.36
CA ALA A 109 27.81 -19.81 18.46
C ALA A 109 27.54 -18.35 18.03
N PRO A 110 28.04 -17.36 18.78
CA PRO A 110 27.93 -15.95 18.39
C PRO A 110 28.78 -15.70 17.13
N THR A 111 28.10 -15.52 16.00
CA THR A 111 28.71 -15.27 14.68
C THR A 111 28.41 -13.86 14.19
N LEU A 112 29.44 -13.16 13.72
CA LEU A 112 29.30 -11.91 12.99
C LEU A 112 29.25 -12.19 11.48
N ASN A 113 28.04 -12.15 10.93
CA ASN A 113 27.74 -12.48 9.53
C ASN A 113 27.85 -11.24 8.63
N TYR A 114 29.06 -10.74 8.42
CA TYR A 114 29.30 -9.51 7.66
C TYR A 114 28.95 -9.66 6.16
N GLY A 115 29.04 -10.88 5.62
CA GLY A 115 28.67 -11.11 4.23
C GLY A 115 27.15 -11.00 3.96
N LEU A 116 26.31 -11.49 4.87
CA LEU A 116 24.86 -11.26 4.82
C LEU A 116 24.50 -9.77 4.97
N PHE A 117 25.24 -9.04 5.80
CA PHE A 117 25.05 -7.60 5.94
C PHE A 117 25.34 -6.86 4.63
N LEU A 118 26.45 -7.20 3.95
CA LEU A 118 26.79 -6.59 2.66
C LEU A 118 25.73 -6.88 1.59
N ASN A 119 25.18 -8.11 1.56
CA ASN A 119 24.08 -8.46 0.66
C ASN A 119 22.86 -7.57 0.91
N ASN A 120 22.46 -7.38 2.17
CA ASN A 120 21.33 -6.51 2.51
C ASN A 120 21.57 -5.04 2.13
N VAL A 121 22.82 -4.56 2.25
CA VAL A 121 23.19 -3.20 1.82
C VAL A 121 23.10 -3.06 0.30
N LEU A 122 23.56 -4.06 -0.45
CA LEU A 122 23.45 -4.09 -1.91
C LEU A 122 21.99 -4.17 -2.37
N ASP A 123 21.18 -5.02 -1.75
CA ASP A 123 19.74 -5.11 -2.01
C ASP A 123 19.05 -3.76 -1.78
N PHE A 124 19.36 -3.08 -0.67
CA PHE A 124 18.81 -1.75 -0.39
C PHE A 124 19.22 -0.71 -1.44
N LEU A 125 20.49 -0.71 -1.86
CA LEU A 125 20.98 0.18 -2.93
C LEU A 125 20.27 -0.09 -4.26
N ILE A 126 20.06 -1.35 -4.63
CA ILE A 126 19.39 -1.70 -5.89
C ILE A 126 17.89 -1.41 -5.84
N ILE A 127 17.21 -1.69 -4.73
CA ILE A 127 15.79 -1.39 -4.55
C ILE A 127 15.55 0.12 -4.61
N SER A 128 16.36 0.92 -3.89
CA SER A 128 16.24 2.38 -3.91
C SER A 128 16.53 2.95 -5.29
N PHE A 129 17.55 2.44 -5.98
CA PHE A 129 17.83 2.82 -7.37
C PHE A 129 16.70 2.45 -8.33
N SER A 130 16.10 1.27 -8.18
CA SER A 130 14.99 0.81 -9.01
C SER A 130 13.75 1.71 -8.83
N ILE A 131 13.40 2.04 -7.58
CA ILE A 131 12.30 2.97 -7.28
C ILE A 131 12.59 4.35 -7.87
N PHE A 132 13.83 4.84 -7.76
CA PHE A 132 14.24 6.11 -8.34
C PHE A 132 14.05 6.14 -9.87
N LEU A 133 14.41 5.06 -10.58
CA LEU A 133 14.18 4.96 -12.02
C LEU A 133 12.70 5.02 -12.38
N VAL A 134 11.84 4.31 -11.64
CA VAL A 134 10.39 4.34 -11.85
C VAL A 134 9.83 5.74 -11.62
N VAL A 135 10.17 6.39 -10.51
CA VAL A 135 9.73 7.76 -10.20
C VAL A 135 10.22 8.75 -11.26
N ARG A 136 11.46 8.62 -11.71
CA ARG A 136 12.01 9.45 -12.79
C ARG A 136 11.23 9.25 -14.09
N GLN A 137 10.87 8.01 -14.43
CA GLN A 137 10.09 7.71 -15.64
C GLN A 137 8.66 8.26 -15.53
N LEU A 138 8.01 8.13 -14.37
CA LEU A 138 6.70 8.70 -14.12
C LEU A 138 6.74 10.23 -14.19
N ASN A 139 7.75 10.89 -13.61
CA ASN A 139 7.93 12.34 -13.72
C ASN A 139 8.17 12.77 -15.17
N LYS A 140 8.94 12.00 -15.95
CA LYS A 140 9.16 12.27 -17.38
C LYS A 140 7.86 12.15 -18.19
N LEU A 141 7.03 11.14 -17.91
CA LEU A 141 5.74 10.93 -18.57
C LEU A 141 4.73 12.02 -18.18
N LYS A 142 4.69 12.42 -16.91
CA LYS A 142 3.83 13.52 -16.44
C LYS A 142 4.21 14.83 -17.12
N ARG A 143 5.50 15.19 -17.17
CA ARG A 143 5.97 16.38 -17.90
C ARG A 143 5.60 16.35 -19.38
N LYS A 144 5.73 15.19 -20.03
CA LYS A 144 5.31 15.02 -21.45
C LYS A 144 3.79 15.13 -21.64
N LYS A 145 3.00 14.80 -20.61
CA LYS A 145 1.53 14.95 -20.62
C LYS A 145 1.08 16.38 -20.32
N GLU A 146 1.93 17.20 -19.72
CA GLU A 146 1.74 18.65 -19.52
C GLU A 146 2.09 19.47 -20.78
N GLU A 147 2.92 18.94 -21.68
CA GLU A 147 3.26 19.55 -22.98
C GLU A 147 2.19 19.35 -24.06
N LEU A 148 1.31 18.34 -23.89
CA LEU A 148 -0.01 18.38 -24.51
C LEU A 148 -0.84 19.27 -23.59
N PRO A 149 -1.21 20.50 -23.97
CA PRO A 149 -2.12 21.26 -23.13
C PRO A 149 -3.31 20.33 -22.89
N ALA A 150 -3.55 19.98 -21.63
CA ALA A 150 -4.85 19.50 -21.24
C ALA A 150 -5.77 20.65 -21.61
N ASP A 151 -6.34 20.55 -22.81
CA ASP A 151 -7.19 21.56 -23.41
C ASP A 151 -8.12 22.02 -22.29
N PRO A 152 -8.01 23.26 -21.81
CA PRO A 152 -8.50 23.62 -20.49
C PRO A 152 -10.00 23.43 -20.50
N THR A 153 -10.49 22.27 -20.05
CA THR A 153 -11.90 21.84 -20.21
C THR A 153 -12.88 22.82 -19.57
N THR A 154 -12.33 23.76 -18.80
CA THR A 154 -13.00 24.70 -17.96
C THR A 154 -12.45 26.11 -18.21
N LYS A 155 -13.32 27.05 -18.57
CA LYS A 155 -13.06 28.49 -18.68
C LYS A 155 -13.66 29.21 -17.45
N GLU A 156 -13.12 30.37 -17.09
CA GLU A 156 -13.72 31.20 -16.04
C GLU A 156 -14.90 31.99 -16.59
N CYS A 157 -15.99 32.05 -15.83
CA CYS A 157 -17.15 32.84 -16.21
C CYS A 157 -16.89 34.34 -15.92
N PRO A 158 -17.01 35.26 -16.91
CA PRO A 158 -16.75 36.68 -16.71
C PRO A 158 -17.74 37.40 -15.77
N HIS A 159 -18.89 36.78 -15.48
CA HIS A 159 -19.91 37.38 -14.60
C HIS A 159 -19.82 36.91 -13.15
N CYS A 160 -19.41 35.66 -12.90
CA CYS A 160 -19.42 35.06 -11.57
C CYS A 160 -18.10 34.43 -11.15
N ILE A 161 -17.05 34.48 -11.99
CA ILE A 161 -15.68 34.01 -11.72
C ILE A 161 -15.57 32.49 -11.49
N GLU A 162 -16.70 31.78 -11.48
CA GLU A 162 -16.76 30.33 -11.32
C GLU A 162 -16.29 29.58 -12.58
N GLN A 163 -15.69 28.41 -12.35
CA GLN A 163 -15.18 27.51 -13.39
C GLN A 163 -16.32 26.78 -14.12
N ILE A 164 -16.44 26.99 -15.43
CA ILE A 164 -17.50 26.44 -16.30
C ILE A 164 -16.90 25.72 -17.52
N PRO A 165 -17.56 24.71 -18.10
CA PRO A 165 -17.00 24.01 -19.26
C PRO A 165 -16.89 24.94 -20.48
N ILE A 166 -15.85 24.78 -21.32
CA ILE A 166 -15.56 25.69 -22.46
C ILE A 166 -16.77 25.86 -23.39
N GLN A 167 -17.50 24.76 -23.63
CA GLN A 167 -18.62 24.71 -24.56
C GLN A 167 -19.95 25.20 -23.95
N ALA A 168 -19.97 25.67 -22.70
CA ALA A 168 -21.19 26.17 -22.07
C ALA A 168 -21.65 27.49 -22.72
N THR A 169 -22.87 27.48 -23.27
CA THR A 169 -23.60 28.66 -23.78
C THR A 169 -24.31 29.44 -22.66
N LYS A 170 -24.57 28.79 -21.52
CA LYS A 170 -25.12 29.41 -20.30
C LYS A 170 -24.36 28.94 -19.07
N CYS A 171 -24.09 29.88 -18.16
CA CYS A 171 -23.48 29.54 -16.88
C CYS A 171 -24.48 28.81 -15.96
N LYS A 172 -24.05 27.70 -15.33
CA LYS A 172 -24.88 26.96 -14.36
C LYS A 172 -25.10 27.74 -13.05
N TYR A 173 -24.15 28.59 -12.68
CA TYR A 173 -24.13 29.28 -11.39
C TYR A 173 -24.90 30.60 -11.40
N CYS A 174 -24.65 31.45 -12.40
CA CYS A 174 -25.27 32.78 -12.50
C CYS A 174 -26.29 32.92 -13.63
N THR A 175 -26.58 31.83 -14.36
CA THR A 175 -27.57 31.77 -15.46
C THR A 175 -27.39 32.78 -16.60
N SER A 176 -26.29 33.54 -16.61
CA SER A 176 -25.94 34.46 -17.67
C SER A 176 -25.65 33.71 -18.98
N SER A 177 -26.12 34.27 -20.09
CA SER A 177 -25.74 33.81 -21.43
C SER A 177 -24.29 34.18 -21.70
N LEU A 178 -23.50 33.23 -22.18
CA LEU A 178 -22.09 33.42 -22.49
C LEU A 178 -21.94 33.41 -24.00
N GLU A 179 -21.41 34.50 -24.53
CA GLU A 179 -21.06 34.55 -25.95
C GLU A 179 -19.92 33.55 -26.22
N PRO A 180 -20.01 32.75 -27.31
CA PRO A 180 -18.94 31.84 -27.68
C PRO A 180 -17.70 32.68 -28.02
N GLN A 181 -16.70 32.61 -27.15
CA GLN A 181 -15.37 33.15 -27.39
C GLN A 181 -14.79 32.39 -28.59
N THR A 182 -14.91 32.99 -29.78
CA THR A 182 -14.22 32.52 -30.96
C THR A 182 -12.75 32.75 -30.70
N SER A 183 -12.00 31.67 -30.62
CA SER A 183 -10.54 31.64 -30.60
C SER A 183 -10.02 32.39 -31.83
N THR A 184 -9.87 33.70 -31.73
CA THR A 184 -9.03 34.46 -32.63
C THR A 184 -7.99 35.13 -31.74
N GLU A 185 -6.83 34.49 -31.71
CA GLU A 185 -5.54 35.01 -31.24
C GLU A 185 -5.31 36.45 -31.72
N PRO A 186 -4.49 37.25 -30.99
CA PRO A 186 -3.06 36.96 -30.85
C PRO A 186 -2.56 36.82 -29.41
#